data_AF-A0A7C7UIJ3-F1
#
_entry.id   AF-A0A7C7UIJ3-F1
#
_cell.length_a   1.000
_cell.length_b   1.000
_cell.length_c   1.000
_cell.angle_alpha   90.00
_cell.angle_beta   90.00
_cell.angle_gamma   90.00
#
_symmetry.space_group_name_H-M   'P 1'
#
loop_
_entity.id
_entity.type
_entity.pdbx_description
1 polymer ?
#
loop_
_entity_poly.entity_id
_entity_poly.type
_entity_poly.pdbx_seq_one_letter_code
_entity_poly.pdbx_strand_id
1 'polypeptide(L)'
;MSNPHRRLGRNMIWLMWLVLLGLLTLFFGKLLDRQYNPNQDLMQRQPGEPREVVLLRNKYGHYVASGLINDQPVVFLLDTGASDISIPAAAAR
;
A
#
# COMPACT_ATOMS: atom_id res chain seq x y z
N MET A 1 20.98 27.13 38.86
CA MET A 1 21.38 27.36 37.44
C MET A 1 20.72 26.33 36.52
N SER A 2 19.88 26.77 35.58
CA SER A 2 19.42 25.90 34.49
C SER A 2 20.58 25.66 33.53
N ASN A 3 21.06 24.43 33.39
CA ASN A 3 22.16 24.09 32.48
C ASN A 3 21.65 24.01 31.03
N PRO A 4 21.94 24.99 30.15
CA PRO A 4 21.39 25.04 28.79
C PRO A 4 21.82 23.84 27.93
N HIS A 5 23.04 23.33 28.15
CA HIS A 5 23.56 22.14 27.48
C HIS A 5 22.74 20.86 27.74
N ARG A 6 22.22 20.70 28.96
CA ARG A 6 21.39 19.54 29.34
C ARG A 6 20.00 19.59 28.69
N ARG A 7 19.46 20.80 28.47
CA ARG A 7 18.19 21.03 27.73
C ARG A 7 18.35 20.76 26.24
N LEU A 8 19.47 21.20 25.65
CA LEU A 8 19.74 21.01 24.23
C LEU A 8 19.87 19.51 23.87
N GLY A 9 20.65 18.75 24.64
CA GLY A 9 20.82 17.31 24.41
C GLY A 9 19.51 16.53 24.55
N ARG A 10 18.65 16.87 25.51
CA ARG A 10 17.33 16.24 25.67
C ARG A 10 16.43 16.48 24.46
N ASN A 11 16.39 17.70 23.93
CA ASN A 11 15.58 18.02 22.76
C ASN A 11 16.08 17.31 21.50
N MET A 12 17.40 17.17 21.33
CA MET A 12 18.00 16.41 20.23
C MET A 12 17.62 14.93 20.29
N ILE A 13 17.59 14.33 21.48
CA ILE A 13 17.14 12.93 21.66
C ILE A 13 15.67 12.77 21.25
N TRP A 14 14.79 13.68 21.68
CA TRP A 14 13.38 13.66 21.26
C TRP A 14 13.24 13.81 19.75
N LEU A 15 13.97 14.74 19.14
CA LEU A 15 13.96 14.95 17.69
C LEU A 15 14.46 13.70 16.95
N MET A 16 15.54 13.09 17.42
CA MET A 16 16.08 11.85 16.86
C MET A 16 15.03 10.73 16.90
N TRP A 17 14.35 10.53 18.03
CA TRP A 17 13.31 9.51 18.13
C TRP A 17 12.10 9.79 17.24
N LEU A 18 11.68 11.06 17.14
CA LEU A 18 10.61 11.43 16.22
C LEU A 18 10.98 11.15 14.76
N VAL A 19 12.19 11.51 14.35
CA VAL A 19 12.70 11.23 13.00
C VAL A 19 12.81 9.72 12.78
N LEU A 20 13.41 8.98 13.72
CA LEU A 20 13.58 7.54 13.62
C LEU A 20 12.23 6.82 13.50
N LEU A 21 11.29 7.13 14.37
CA LEU A 21 9.95 6.54 14.32
C LEU A 21 9.22 6.92 13.02
N GLY A 22 9.32 8.18 12.60
CA GLY A 22 8.74 8.62 11.32
C GLY A 22 9.30 7.83 10.13
N LEU A 23 10.63 7.64 10.08
CA LEU A 23 11.28 6.84 9.02
C LEU A 23 10.86 5.37 9.08
N LEU A 24 10.80 4.77 10.27
CA LEU A 24 10.34 3.38 10.44
C LEU A 24 8.88 3.22 9.98
N THR A 25 7.99 4.15 10.35
CA THR A 25 6.59 4.12 9.89
C THR A 25 6.50 4.18 8.37
N LEU A 26 7.24 5.09 7.71
CA LEU A 26 7.25 5.19 6.25
C LEU A 26 7.83 3.95 5.58
N PHE A 27 8.90 3.39 6.14
CA PHE A 27 9.53 2.18 5.62
C PHE A 27 8.60 0.97 5.72
N PHE A 28 8.07 0.71 6.91
CA PHE A 28 7.19 -0.43 7.13
C PHE A 28 5.84 -0.27 6.43
N GLY A 29 5.30 0.96 6.31
CA GLY A 29 4.09 1.21 5.52
C GLY A 29 4.24 0.71 4.08
N LYS A 30 5.29 1.15 3.37
CA LYS A 30 5.57 0.70 2.00
C LYS A 30 5.77 -0.81 1.90
N LEU A 31 6.41 -1.41 2.90
CA LEU A 31 6.64 -2.85 2.94
C LEU A 31 5.32 -3.62 3.11
N LEU A 32 4.43 -3.15 3.99
CA LEU A 32 3.11 -3.75 4.22
C LEU A 32 2.23 -3.59 2.99
N ASP A 33 2.22 -2.43 2.35
CA ASP A 33 1.43 -2.18 1.12
C ASP A 33 1.79 -3.17 0.01
N ARG A 34 3.09 -3.44 -0.18
CA ARG A 34 3.57 -4.44 -1.16
C ARG A 34 3.24 -5.87 -0.75
N GLN A 35 3.28 -6.19 0.55
CA GLN A 35 2.87 -7.51 1.04
C GLN A 35 1.37 -7.75 0.88
N TYR A 36 0.56 -6.68 1.02
CA TYR A 36 -0.88 -6.72 0.82
C TYR A 36 -1.25 -6.82 -0.66
N ASN A 37 -0.68 -5.97 -1.50
CA ASN A 37 -0.90 -6.00 -2.94
C ASN A 37 0.46 -6.05 -3.68
N PRO A 38 0.91 -7.24 -4.09
CA PRO A 38 2.11 -7.37 -4.93
C PRO A 38 1.85 -7.02 -6.40
N ASN A 39 0.59 -6.86 -6.82
CA ASN A 39 0.16 -6.58 -8.20
C ASN A 39 -0.26 -5.11 -8.35
N GLN A 40 0.56 -4.19 -7.82
CA GLN A 40 0.31 -2.74 -7.89
C GLN A 40 0.47 -2.20 -9.31
N ASP A 41 1.45 -2.72 -10.05
CA ASP A 41 1.72 -2.39 -11.44
C ASP A 41 1.46 -3.63 -12.29
N LEU A 42 0.28 -3.71 -12.89
CA LEU A 42 -0.02 -4.77 -13.86
C LEU A 42 0.75 -4.45 -15.16
N MET A 43 1.51 -5.42 -15.67
CA MET A 43 2.20 -5.25 -16.95
C MET A 43 1.18 -4.92 -18.05
N GLN A 44 1.27 -3.72 -18.61
CA GLN A 44 0.50 -3.33 -19.79
C GLN A 44 1.07 -4.04 -21.02
N ARG A 45 0.16 -4.56 -21.85
CA ARG A 45 0.49 -5.31 -23.05
C ARG A 45 0.90 -4.44 -24.22
N GLN A 46 1.66 -5.05 -25.13
CA GLN A 46 1.83 -4.58 -26.49
C GLN A 46 0.58 -4.92 -27.34
N PRO A 47 0.21 -4.08 -28.33
CA PRO A 47 -0.93 -4.36 -29.20
C PRO A 47 -0.73 -5.64 -30.02
N GLY A 48 -1.72 -6.54 -30.03
CA GLY A 48 -1.74 -7.74 -30.90
C GLY A 48 -1.60 -9.09 -30.19
N GLU A 49 -1.28 -9.11 -28.89
CA GLU A 49 -1.22 -10.35 -28.10
C GLU A 49 -2.57 -10.70 -27.41
N PRO A 50 -2.87 -11.99 -27.13
CA PRO A 50 -4.12 -12.44 -26.51
C PRO A 50 -4.22 -12.16 -25.00
N ARG A 51 -5.15 -11.30 -24.54
CA ARG A 51 -5.21 -10.69 -23.19
C ARG A 51 -5.00 -11.69 -22.03
N GLU A 52 -3.88 -11.55 -21.34
CA GLU A 52 -3.44 -12.35 -20.18
C GLU A 52 -3.05 -11.38 -19.07
N VAL A 53 -3.43 -11.73 -17.84
CA VAL A 53 -3.07 -11.01 -16.63
C VAL A 53 -2.51 -12.04 -15.66
N VAL A 54 -1.26 -11.83 -15.24
CA VAL A 54 -0.60 -12.69 -14.25
C VAL A 54 -0.68 -12.00 -12.89
N LEU A 55 -1.31 -12.66 -11.92
CA LEU A 55 -1.42 -12.16 -10.55
C LEU A 55 -0.56 -12.99 -9.61
N LEU A 56 0.27 -12.31 -8.82
CA LEU A 56 1.01 -12.88 -7.71
C LEU A 56 0.08 -12.99 -6.50
N ARG A 57 0.12 -14.14 -5.83
CA ARG A 57 -0.57 -14.35 -4.56
C ARG A 57 0.10 -13.51 -3.48
N ASN A 58 -0.69 -12.75 -2.72
CA ASN A 58 -0.18 -11.98 -1.60
C ASN A 58 0.12 -12.87 -0.37
N LYS A 59 0.73 -12.30 0.68
CA LYS A 59 1.10 -13.06 1.90
C LYS A 59 -0.11 -13.60 2.68
N TYR A 60 -1.27 -12.98 2.51
CA TYR A 60 -2.55 -13.38 3.11
C TYR A 60 -3.24 -14.50 2.33
N GLY A 61 -2.71 -14.82 1.16
CA GLY A 61 -3.17 -15.92 0.34
C GLY A 61 -4.22 -15.58 -0.70
N HIS A 62 -4.46 -14.29 -0.91
CA HIS A 62 -5.41 -13.75 -1.86
C HIS A 62 -4.70 -13.27 -3.12
N TYR A 63 -5.44 -13.20 -4.22
CA TYR A 63 -5.01 -12.50 -5.43
C TYR A 63 -5.74 -11.17 -5.47
N VAL A 64 -5.00 -10.08 -5.26
CA VAL A 64 -5.53 -8.72 -5.33
C VAL A 64 -4.79 -7.92 -6.40
N ALA A 65 -5.45 -6.94 -7.01
CA ALA A 65 -4.84 -6.13 -8.07
C ALA A 65 -5.32 -4.69 -8.02
N SER A 66 -4.42 -3.75 -8.31
CA SER A 66 -4.80 -2.35 -8.47
C SER A 66 -5.57 -2.14 -9.78
N GLY A 67 -6.57 -1.27 -9.77
CA GLY A 67 -7.24 -0.82 -10.99
C GLY A 67 -8.14 0.39 -10.73
N LEU A 68 -9.01 0.68 -11.70
CA LEU A 68 -9.90 1.85 -11.68
C LEU A 68 -11.35 1.41 -11.85
N ILE A 69 -12.26 2.03 -11.09
CA ILE A 69 -13.70 2.04 -11.37
C ILE A 69 -14.07 3.51 -11.61
N ASN A 70 -14.53 3.87 -12.81
CA ASN A 70 -14.87 5.25 -13.16
C ASN A 70 -13.75 6.25 -12.77
N ASP A 71 -12.50 5.93 -13.16
CA ASP A 71 -11.28 6.70 -12.83
C ASP A 71 -10.94 6.81 -11.33
N GLN A 72 -11.67 6.12 -10.44
CA GLN A 72 -11.35 6.04 -9.02
C GLN A 72 -10.44 4.84 -8.73
N PRO A 73 -9.29 5.04 -8.04
CA PRO A 73 -8.39 3.95 -7.68
C PRO A 73 -9.03 2.99 -6.69
N VAL A 74 -9.02 1.70 -7.03
CA VAL A 74 -9.50 0.62 -6.17
C VAL A 74 -8.54 -0.56 -6.19
N VAL A 75 -8.64 -1.42 -5.18
CA VAL A 75 -7.96 -2.71 -5.13
C VAL A 75 -9.02 -3.80 -5.27
N PHE A 76 -8.93 -4.57 -6.34
CA PHE A 76 -9.80 -5.70 -6.61
C PHE A 76 -9.32 -6.93 -5.84
N LEU A 77 -10.26 -7.75 -5.39
CA LEU A 77 -10.02 -9.11 -4.91
C LEU A 77 -10.58 -10.08 -5.97
N LEU A 78 -9.78 -11.06 -6.37
CA LEU A 78 -10.25 -12.13 -7.26
C LEU A 78 -11.05 -13.16 -6.44
N ASP A 79 -12.35 -13.23 -6.73
CA ASP A 79 -13.26 -14.23 -6.16
C ASP A 79 -13.94 -15.01 -7.29
N THR A 80 -13.47 -16.24 -7.53
CA THR A 80 -14.01 -17.12 -8.57
C THR A 80 -15.37 -17.73 -8.20
N GLY A 81 -15.79 -17.61 -6.93
CA GLY A 81 -17.07 -18.13 -6.45
C GLY A 81 -18.23 -17.14 -6.59
N ALA A 82 -17.94 -15.88 -6.89
CA ALA A 82 -18.94 -14.83 -7.08
C ALA A 82 -19.36 -14.71 -8.55
N SER A 83 -20.67 -14.58 -8.80
CA SER A 83 -21.21 -14.23 -10.12
C SER A 83 -21.36 -12.73 -10.33
N ASP A 84 -21.47 -11.96 -9.23
CA ASP A 84 -21.65 -10.51 -9.23
C ASP A 84 -20.47 -9.79 -8.59
N ILE A 85 -20.29 -8.52 -8.94
CA ILE A 85 -19.27 -7.66 -8.36
C ILE A 85 -19.84 -7.00 -7.09
N SER A 86 -19.18 -7.23 -5.96
CA SER A 86 -19.50 -6.54 -4.69
C SER A 86 -18.66 -5.27 -4.56
N ILE A 87 -19.30 -4.10 -4.57
CA ILE A 87 -18.62 -2.79 -4.44
C ILE A 87 -19.12 -2.11 -3.15
N PRO A 88 -18.22 -1.63 -2.26
CA PRO A 88 -18.64 -0.87 -1.09
C PRO A 88 -19.30 0.44 -1.50
N ALA A 89 -20.32 0.88 -0.77
CA ALA A 89 -21.13 2.06 -1.11
C ALA A 89 -20.30 3.35 -1.32
N ALA A 90 -19.13 3.47 -0.68
CA ALA A 90 -18.22 4.59 -0.85
C ALA A 90 -17.55 4.64 -2.25
N ALA A 91 -17.38 3.48 -2.91
CA ALA A 91 -16.79 3.36 -4.24
C ALA A 91 -17.84 3.24 -5.37
N ALA A 92 -19.13 3.20 -5.01
CA ALA A 92 -20.24 3.05 -5.94
C ALA A 92 -20.95 4.39 -6.29
N ARG A 93 -20.37 5.52 -5.85
CA ARG A 93 -20.86 6.88 -6.11
C ARG A 93 -19.92 7.57 -7.08
#